data_AF-A0A1M2W0G2-F1
#
_entry.id   AF-A0A1M2W0G2-F1
#
_cell.length_a   1.000
_cell.length_b   1.000
_cell.length_c   1.000
_cell.angle_alpha   90.00
_cell.angle_beta   90.00
_cell.angle_gamma   90.00
#
_symmetry.space_group_name_H-M   'P 1'
#
loop_
_entity.id
_entity.type
_entity.pdbx_description
1 polymer ?
#
loop_
_entity_poly.entity_id
_entity_poly.type
_entity_poly.pdbx_seq_one_letter_code
_entity_poly.pdbx_strand_id
1 'polypeptide(L)'
;MSYAASTQIPMFSGFNAQMPPNEAELASQALQEETMYRFPSFDADAAVMLGLSIRKRFRASSRHVKVRGMIISIQTIAGHTLFSCTVGNLGGVEGGGDVSLDSWSCLEGMIAVVRKTGHSSYYVEKGMNAMGKTPKQLGIQGEYKINGGAFPVWLEVIEALGSETVANTEAGNPTRTRLAVQLPW
;
A
#
# COMPACT_ATOMS: atom_id res chain seq x y z
N MET A 1 43.80 -47.84 -32.10
CA MET A 1 43.69 -46.67 -33.00
C MET A 1 42.20 -46.41 -33.20
N SER A 2 41.59 -45.55 -32.37
CA SER A 2 41.18 -44.16 -32.69
C SER A 2 40.04 -44.12 -33.71
N TYR A 3 38.86 -43.51 -33.51
CA TYR A 3 38.52 -42.28 -32.80
C TYR A 3 37.11 -42.33 -32.16
N ALA A 4 36.94 -41.57 -31.08
CA ALA A 4 35.69 -41.34 -30.37
C ALA A 4 34.72 -40.44 -31.17
N ALA A 5 33.44 -40.80 -31.19
CA ALA A 5 32.37 -39.94 -31.69
C ALA A 5 31.85 -39.06 -30.54
N SER A 6 32.03 -37.75 -30.69
CA SER A 6 31.59 -36.72 -29.77
C SER A 6 30.06 -36.65 -29.72
N THR A 7 29.45 -37.09 -28.62
CA THR A 7 28.04 -36.84 -28.34
C THR A 7 27.87 -35.36 -28.03
N GLN A 8 27.30 -34.59 -28.96
CA GLN A 8 26.81 -33.24 -28.70
C GLN A 8 25.69 -33.32 -27.66
N ILE A 9 25.97 -32.85 -26.45
CA ILE A 9 24.95 -32.51 -25.46
C ILE A 9 24.23 -31.27 -26.00
N PRO A 10 22.90 -31.29 -26.22
CA PRO A 10 22.18 -30.07 -26.54
C PRO A 10 22.34 -29.09 -25.38
N MET A 11 22.91 -27.92 -25.68
CA MET A 11 23.04 -26.83 -24.72
C MET A 11 21.65 -26.48 -24.15
N PHE A 12 21.53 -26.63 -22.84
CA PHE A 12 20.38 -26.18 -22.08
C PHE A 12 20.31 -24.65 -22.21
N SER A 13 19.48 -24.15 -23.13
CA SER A 13 19.21 -22.73 -23.31
C SER A 13 18.27 -22.26 -22.18
N GLY A 14 18.84 -22.12 -20.99
CA GLY A 14 18.15 -21.81 -19.74
C GLY A 14 18.46 -20.42 -19.21
N PHE A 15 18.29 -19.38 -20.04
CA PHE A 15 18.19 -18.00 -19.57
C PHE A 15 16.98 -17.34 -20.20
N ASN A 16 15.78 -17.83 -19.87
CA ASN A 16 14.62 -16.94 -19.84
C ASN A 16 14.76 -16.13 -18.55
N ALA A 17 15.67 -15.14 -18.59
CA ALA A 17 15.74 -14.15 -17.54
C ALA A 17 14.44 -13.35 -17.63
N GLN A 18 13.45 -13.73 -16.83
CA GLN A 18 12.26 -12.93 -16.62
C GLN A 18 12.77 -11.56 -16.16
N MET A 19 12.81 -10.60 -17.08
CA MET A 19 13.29 -9.26 -16.78
C MET A 19 12.43 -8.74 -15.62
N PRO A 20 13.04 -8.18 -14.55
CA PRO A 20 12.24 -7.66 -13.45
C PRO A 20 11.25 -6.63 -14.00
N PRO A 21 9.99 -6.62 -13.50
CA PRO A 21 8.96 -5.75 -14.05
C PRO A 21 9.42 -4.29 -14.04
N ASN A 22 9.21 -3.58 -15.15
CA ASN A 22 9.53 -2.16 -15.21
C ASN A 22 8.50 -1.35 -14.38
N GLU A 23 8.81 -0.09 -14.06
CA GLU A 23 7.94 0.73 -13.20
C GLU A 23 6.52 0.93 -13.77
N ALA A 24 6.36 0.94 -15.11
CA ALA A 24 5.04 1.05 -15.73
C ALA A 24 4.21 -0.24 -15.58
N GLU A 25 4.86 -1.40 -15.66
CA GLU A 25 4.24 -2.70 -15.38
C GLU A 25 3.83 -2.81 -13.92
N LEU A 26 4.68 -2.37 -12.99
CA LEU A 26 4.36 -2.33 -11.55
C LEU A 26 3.19 -1.39 -11.26
N ALA A 27 3.13 -0.21 -11.90
CA ALA A 27 1.99 0.68 -11.78
C ALA A 27 0.70 0.02 -12.31
N SER A 28 0.78 -0.65 -13.45
CA SER A 28 -0.37 -1.35 -14.04
C SER A 28 -0.88 -2.47 -13.13
N GLN A 29 0.02 -3.26 -12.53
CA GLN A 29 -0.33 -4.30 -11.56
C GLN A 29 -0.97 -3.71 -10.30
N ALA A 30 -0.39 -2.65 -9.74
CA ALA A 30 -0.93 -1.98 -8.56
C ALA A 30 -2.36 -1.45 -8.80
N LEU A 31 -2.62 -0.88 -9.98
CA LEU A 31 -3.97 -0.42 -10.34
C LEU A 31 -4.96 -1.57 -10.43
N GLN A 32 -4.56 -2.72 -10.98
CA GLN A 32 -5.42 -3.90 -11.04
C GLN A 32 -5.74 -4.40 -9.63
N GLU A 33 -4.74 -4.55 -8.77
CA GLU A 33 -4.93 -4.95 -7.37
C GLU A 33 -5.85 -3.97 -6.61
N GLU A 34 -5.66 -2.66 -6.81
CA GLU A 34 -6.52 -1.62 -6.23
C GLU A 34 -8.00 -1.82 -6.58
N THR A 35 -8.30 -2.24 -7.81
CA THR A 35 -9.68 -2.45 -8.24
C THR A 35 -10.33 -3.71 -7.70
N MET A 36 -9.52 -4.71 -7.29
CA MET A 36 -10.01 -6.01 -6.80
C MET A 36 -10.41 -5.99 -5.33
N TYR A 37 -9.71 -5.20 -4.49
CA TYR A 37 -9.96 -5.19 -3.05
C TYR A 37 -11.09 -4.20 -2.69
N ARG A 38 -12.33 -4.70 -2.71
CA ARG A 38 -13.51 -3.97 -2.26
C ARG A 38 -14.19 -4.68 -1.09
N PHE A 39 -14.72 -3.89 -0.16
CA PHE A 39 -15.44 -4.38 1.00
C PHE A 39 -16.95 -4.16 0.78
N PRO A 40 -17.82 -5.13 1.10
CA PRO A 40 -19.27 -4.91 1.04
C PRO A 40 -19.74 -3.86 2.05
N SER A 41 -19.05 -3.75 3.19
CA SER A 41 -19.23 -2.72 4.21
C SER A 41 -17.93 -2.50 4.97
N PHE A 42 -17.75 -1.33 5.58
CA PHE A 42 -16.57 -1.03 6.39
C PHE A 42 -16.92 -0.08 7.54
N ASP A 43 -16.94 -0.61 8.75
CA ASP A 43 -17.22 0.11 9.99
C ASP A 43 -15.99 0.17 10.92
N ALA A 44 -16.17 0.71 12.12
CA ALA A 44 -15.09 0.85 13.10
C ALA A 44 -14.56 -0.51 13.59
N ASP A 45 -15.43 -1.52 13.76
CA ASP A 45 -15.03 -2.86 14.19
C ASP A 45 -14.20 -3.55 13.10
N ALA A 46 -14.61 -3.42 11.84
CA ALA A 46 -13.84 -3.87 10.68
C ALA A 46 -12.46 -3.19 10.63
N ALA A 47 -12.39 -1.88 10.90
CA ALA A 47 -11.11 -1.17 10.98
C ALA A 47 -10.20 -1.74 12.08
N VAL A 48 -10.72 -1.98 13.29
CA VAL A 48 -9.95 -2.57 14.39
C VAL A 48 -9.46 -3.96 14.03
N MET A 49 -10.32 -4.83 13.50
CA MET A 49 -9.97 -6.19 13.09
C MET A 49 -8.90 -6.19 11.99
N LEU A 50 -9.05 -5.35 10.97
CA LEU A 50 -8.09 -5.20 9.88
C LEU A 50 -6.74 -4.72 10.41
N GLY A 51 -6.73 -3.67 11.22
CA GLY A 51 -5.53 -3.09 11.82
C GLY A 51 -4.75 -4.11 12.67
N LEU A 52 -5.45 -4.86 13.53
CA LEU A 52 -4.85 -5.92 14.34
C LEU A 52 -4.32 -7.08 13.47
N SER A 53 -5.03 -7.44 12.40
CA SER A 53 -4.61 -8.49 11.47
C SER A 53 -3.33 -8.10 10.72
N ILE A 54 -3.23 -6.85 10.25
CA ILE A 54 -2.03 -6.30 9.63
C ILE A 54 -0.86 -6.31 10.62
N ARG A 55 -1.08 -5.83 11.84
CA ARG A 55 -0.06 -5.88 12.91
C ARG A 55 0.44 -7.29 13.15
N LYS A 56 -0.47 -8.25 13.32
CA LYS A 56 -0.14 -9.66 13.54
C LYS A 56 0.70 -10.21 12.39
N ARG A 57 0.28 -9.95 11.14
CA ARG A 57 0.99 -10.38 9.94
C ARG A 57 2.37 -9.75 9.82
N PHE A 58 2.50 -8.45 10.08
CA PHE A 58 3.80 -7.77 10.05
C PHE A 58 4.77 -8.34 11.07
N ARG A 59 4.34 -8.50 12.34
CA ARG A 59 5.18 -9.08 13.40
C ARG A 59 5.66 -10.50 13.08
N ALA A 60 4.86 -11.28 12.37
CA ALA A 60 5.19 -12.63 11.93
C ALA A 60 6.07 -12.67 10.66
N SER A 61 6.23 -11.54 9.97
CA SER A 61 7.00 -11.46 8.73
C SER A 61 8.50 -11.25 8.99
N SER A 62 9.34 -11.73 8.07
CA SER A 62 10.79 -11.46 8.08
C SER A 62 11.11 -9.96 7.97
N ARG A 63 10.18 -9.13 7.49
CA ARG A 63 10.34 -7.67 7.42
C ARG A 63 10.42 -7.02 8.79
N HIS A 64 9.68 -7.52 9.77
CA HIS A 64 9.75 -6.98 11.12
C HIS A 64 11.15 -7.13 11.73
N VAL A 65 11.88 -8.19 11.38
CA VAL A 65 13.28 -8.37 11.80
C VAL A 65 14.20 -7.32 11.16
N LYS A 66 13.91 -6.90 9.91
CA LYS A 66 14.76 -5.96 9.16
C LYS A 66 14.45 -4.49 9.48
N VAL A 67 13.17 -4.13 9.45
CA VAL A 67 12.70 -2.74 9.55
C VAL A 67 12.45 -2.34 11.00
N ARG A 68 12.18 -3.32 11.88
CA ARG A 68 11.91 -3.18 13.32
C ARG A 68 10.64 -2.41 13.71
N GLY A 69 10.24 -1.40 12.92
CA GLY A 69 9.10 -0.53 13.19
C GLY A 69 8.08 -0.42 12.05
N MET A 70 6.83 -0.10 12.38
CA MET A 70 5.76 0.22 11.44
C MET A 70 4.66 1.04 12.13
N ILE A 71 4.04 1.98 11.41
CA ILE A 71 2.82 2.65 11.85
C ILE A 71 1.66 2.18 10.99
N ILE A 72 0.51 1.90 11.61
CA ILE A 72 -0.74 1.59 10.92
C ILE A 72 -1.74 2.68 11.29
N SER A 73 -2.37 3.30 10.29
CA SER A 73 -3.48 4.23 10.50
C SER A 73 -4.63 3.91 9.55
N ILE A 74 -5.84 3.86 10.09
CA ILE A 74 -7.07 3.68 9.33
C ILE A 74 -7.93 4.88 9.61
N GLN A 75 -8.21 5.65 8.58
CA GLN A 75 -8.96 6.90 8.70
C GLN A 75 -10.10 6.93 7.69
N THR A 76 -11.13 7.70 8.00
CA THR A 76 -12.13 8.08 7.00
C THR A 76 -11.54 9.11 6.03
N ILE A 77 -12.23 9.35 4.91
CA ILE A 77 -11.84 10.43 3.97
C ILE A 77 -11.88 11.81 4.62
N ALA A 78 -12.74 12.00 5.65
CA ALA A 78 -12.83 13.22 6.44
C ALA A 78 -11.70 13.35 7.48
N GLY A 79 -10.84 12.34 7.66
CA GLY A 79 -9.73 12.37 8.61
C GLY A 79 -10.06 11.85 10.00
N HIS A 80 -11.21 11.19 10.19
CA HIS A 80 -11.53 10.58 11.47
C HIS A 80 -10.75 9.27 11.60
N THR A 81 -9.91 9.16 12.62
CA THR A 81 -9.14 7.94 12.90
C THR A 81 -10.02 6.86 13.50
N LEU A 82 -10.14 5.74 12.79
CA LEU A 82 -10.86 4.54 13.23
C LEU A 82 -9.93 3.55 13.93
N PHE A 83 -8.66 3.50 13.51
CA PHE A 83 -7.63 2.67 14.14
C PHE A 83 -6.26 3.32 13.96
N SER A 84 -5.43 3.28 14.99
CA SER A 84 -4.03 3.72 14.92
C SER A 84 -3.17 2.84 15.82
N CYS A 85 -2.04 2.36 15.31
CA CYS A 85 -1.16 1.50 16.07
C CYS A 85 0.29 1.58 15.58
N THR A 86 1.21 1.73 16.52
CA THR A 86 2.64 1.55 16.28
C THR A 86 3.05 0.12 16.58
N VAL A 87 3.90 -0.45 15.73
CA VAL A 87 4.54 -1.75 15.89
C VAL A 87 6.04 -1.53 15.94
N GLY A 88 6.74 -2.15 16.88
CA GLY A 88 8.18 -1.97 17.12
C GLY A 88 8.47 -1.53 18.55
N ASN A 89 9.74 -1.30 18.87
CA ASN A 89 10.18 -0.72 20.13
C ASN A 89 10.03 0.81 20.08
N LEU A 90 9.32 1.40 21.04
CA LEU A 90 9.10 2.85 21.13
C LEU A 90 10.27 3.59 21.79
N GLY A 91 11.38 2.89 22.04
CA GLY A 91 12.49 3.40 22.83
C GLY A 91 12.35 3.00 24.29
N GLY A 92 13.50 2.80 24.92
CA GLY A 92 13.64 2.47 26.33
C GLY A 92 14.98 2.97 26.84
N VAL A 93 15.39 2.52 28.03
CA VAL A 93 16.65 2.95 28.66
C VAL A 93 17.89 2.68 27.78
N GLU A 94 17.77 1.79 26.79
CA GLU A 94 18.88 1.25 25.99
C GLU A 94 19.02 1.87 24.58
N GLY A 95 18.17 2.84 24.18
CA GLY A 95 18.36 3.54 22.89
C GLY A 95 17.10 4.07 22.20
N GLY A 96 17.29 4.52 20.94
CA GLY A 96 16.27 5.16 20.11
C GLY A 96 15.20 4.19 19.58
N GLY A 97 13.96 4.69 19.48
CA GLY A 97 12.80 3.91 19.03
C GLY A 97 12.79 3.62 17.53
N ASP A 98 12.14 2.52 17.14
CA ASP A 98 12.01 2.04 15.76
C ASP A 98 11.10 2.93 14.90
N VAL A 99 10.34 3.83 15.54
CA VAL A 99 9.41 4.75 14.89
C VAL A 99 9.64 6.15 15.44
N SER A 100 9.81 7.12 14.54
CA SER A 100 10.12 8.52 14.84
C SER A 100 9.00 9.48 14.43
N LEU A 101 9.14 10.76 14.77
CA LEU A 101 8.24 11.83 14.29
C LEU A 101 8.23 11.95 12.76
N ASP A 102 9.37 11.70 12.11
CA ASP A 102 9.46 11.69 10.64
C ASP A 102 8.64 10.55 10.03
N SER A 103 8.52 9.42 10.75
CA SER A 103 7.70 8.29 10.32
C SER A 103 6.22 8.67 10.27
N TRP A 104 5.73 9.41 11.27
CA TRP A 104 4.37 9.95 11.29
C TRP A 104 4.14 11.00 10.20
N SER A 105 5.09 11.92 10.02
CA SER A 105 5.03 12.91 8.94
C SER A 105 5.01 12.24 7.55
N CYS A 106 5.74 11.14 7.38
CA CYS A 106 5.73 10.35 6.16
C CYS A 106 4.34 9.73 5.90
N LEU A 107 3.76 9.10 6.92
CA LEU A 107 2.44 8.49 6.87
C LEU A 107 1.35 9.48 6.46
N GLU A 108 1.29 10.65 7.11
CA GLU A 108 0.30 11.69 6.79
C GLU A 108 0.47 12.20 5.35
N GLY A 109 1.71 12.33 4.88
CA GLY A 109 1.96 12.71 3.50
C GLY A 109 1.51 11.67 2.47
N MET A 110 1.61 10.38 2.79
CA MET A 110 1.09 9.31 1.93
C MET A 110 -0.44 9.27 1.95
N ILE A 111 -1.07 9.50 3.12
CA ILE A 111 -2.52 9.67 3.23
C ILE A 111 -2.99 10.82 2.35
N ALA A 112 -2.29 11.95 2.38
CA ALA A 112 -2.60 13.11 1.55
C ALA A 112 -2.54 12.77 0.06
N VAL A 113 -1.58 11.95 -0.38
CA VAL A 113 -1.52 11.43 -1.76
C VAL A 113 -2.78 10.65 -2.10
N VAL A 114 -3.14 9.65 -1.29
CA VAL A 114 -4.36 8.84 -1.52
C VAL A 114 -5.62 9.70 -1.53
N ARG A 115 -5.70 10.70 -0.64
CA ARG A 115 -6.84 11.64 -0.61
C ARG A 115 -6.92 12.50 -1.87
N LYS A 116 -5.79 12.95 -2.40
CA LYS A 116 -5.76 13.80 -3.59
C LYS A 116 -5.99 13.02 -4.88
N THR A 117 -5.36 11.86 -5.03
CA THR A 117 -5.36 11.10 -6.29
C THR A 117 -6.46 10.06 -6.34
N GLY A 118 -6.92 9.59 -5.18
CA GLY A 118 -7.81 8.43 -5.10
C GLY A 118 -7.12 7.10 -5.37
N HIS A 119 -5.79 7.06 -5.49
CA HIS A 119 -5.03 5.84 -5.75
C HIS A 119 -4.02 5.57 -4.64
N SER A 120 -3.52 4.33 -4.52
CA SER A 120 -2.46 4.02 -3.57
C SER A 120 -1.22 4.87 -3.83
N SER A 121 -0.50 5.21 -2.77
CA SER A 121 0.73 5.98 -2.89
C SER A 121 1.80 5.21 -3.67
N TYR A 122 1.73 3.87 -3.68
CA TYR A 122 2.60 2.99 -4.47
C TYR A 122 2.30 3.09 -5.97
N TYR A 123 1.03 3.02 -6.38
CA TYR A 123 0.64 3.24 -7.78
C TYR A 123 1.12 4.61 -8.28
N VAL A 124 0.93 5.66 -7.49
CA VAL A 124 1.35 7.02 -7.83
C VAL A 124 2.87 7.11 -7.93
N GLU A 125 3.61 6.48 -7.02
CA GLU A 125 5.08 6.40 -7.07
C GLU A 125 5.56 5.72 -8.35
N LYS A 126 5.05 4.52 -8.65
CA LYS A 126 5.45 3.76 -9.84
C LYS A 126 5.09 4.46 -11.14
N GLY A 127 3.90 5.03 -11.24
CA GLY A 127 3.50 5.84 -12.39
C GLY A 127 4.36 7.09 -12.57
N MET A 128 4.73 7.76 -11.48
CA MET A 128 5.64 8.92 -11.51
C MET A 128 7.05 8.52 -11.97
N ASN A 129 7.61 7.44 -11.43
CA ASN A 129 8.93 6.93 -11.80
C ASN A 129 8.98 6.48 -13.25
N ALA A 130 7.93 5.81 -13.74
CA ALA A 130 7.81 5.41 -15.15
C ALA A 130 7.83 6.61 -16.11
N MET A 131 7.31 7.77 -15.70
CA MET A 131 7.39 9.01 -16.47
C MET A 131 8.74 9.74 -16.33
N GLY A 132 9.65 9.28 -15.48
CA GLY A 132 10.91 9.96 -15.17
C GLY A 132 10.72 11.35 -14.56
N LYS A 133 9.56 11.59 -13.94
CA LYS A 133 9.22 12.88 -13.34
C LYS A 133 9.47 12.87 -11.85
N THR A 134 9.89 14.01 -11.32
CA THR A 134 9.97 14.24 -9.88
C THR A 134 8.65 14.80 -9.34
N PRO A 135 8.37 14.70 -8.03
CA PRO A 135 7.19 15.31 -7.43
C PRO A 135 7.04 16.80 -7.76
N LYS A 136 8.16 17.54 -7.74
CA LYS A 136 8.21 18.96 -8.10
C LYS A 136 7.73 19.24 -9.53
N GLN A 137 8.13 18.40 -10.48
CA GLN A 137 7.74 18.53 -11.90
C GLN A 137 6.26 18.17 -12.15
N LEU A 138 5.63 17.43 -11.24
CA LEU A 138 4.19 17.15 -11.27
C LEU A 138 3.35 18.21 -10.54
N GLY A 139 3.97 19.31 -10.08
CA GLY A 139 3.30 20.31 -9.26
C GLY A 139 2.88 19.77 -7.88
N ILE A 140 3.47 18.65 -7.45
CA ILE A 140 3.25 18.08 -6.13
C ILE A 140 4.26 18.73 -5.20
N GLN A 141 3.81 19.78 -4.53
CA GLN A 141 4.54 20.52 -3.51
C GLN A 141 3.75 20.49 -2.20
N GLY A 142 4.45 20.65 -1.06
CA GLY A 142 3.84 20.64 0.27
C GLY A 142 3.97 19.30 1.00
N GLU A 143 2.92 18.91 1.72
CA GLU A 143 2.92 17.79 2.68
C GLU A 143 2.88 16.39 2.04
N TYR A 144 2.76 16.28 0.72
CA TYR A 144 2.65 15.00 0.02
C TYR A 144 3.95 14.18 0.08
N LYS A 145 3.81 12.87 0.34
CA LYS A 145 4.92 11.91 0.32
C LYS A 145 4.57 10.80 -0.66
N ILE A 146 5.23 10.82 -1.82
CA ILE A 146 5.02 9.87 -2.92
C ILE A 146 5.97 8.69 -2.73
N ASN A 147 5.63 7.86 -1.76
CA ASN A 147 6.31 6.61 -1.45
C ASN A 147 5.21 5.58 -1.19
N GLY A 148 5.44 4.32 -1.54
CA GLY A 148 4.49 3.25 -1.28
C GLY A 148 4.23 3.06 0.21
N GLY A 149 2.97 2.82 0.57
CA GLY A 149 2.56 2.65 1.98
C GLY A 149 1.26 3.35 2.35
N ALA A 150 0.39 3.69 1.39
CA ALA A 150 -0.99 4.05 1.69
C ALA A 150 -1.87 3.51 0.56
N PHE A 151 -3.07 3.04 0.89
CA PHE A 151 -3.92 2.29 -0.03
C PHE A 151 -5.40 2.55 0.25
N PRO A 152 -6.21 3.00 -0.74
CA PRO A 152 -7.62 3.31 -0.51
C PRO A 152 -8.44 2.06 -0.18
N VAL A 153 -9.40 2.15 0.74
CA VAL A 153 -10.41 1.11 0.94
C VAL A 153 -11.64 1.48 0.13
N TRP A 154 -12.05 0.58 -0.76
CA TRP A 154 -13.23 0.77 -1.58
C TRP A 154 -14.40 -0.01 -0.99
N LEU A 155 -15.58 0.60 -1.00
CA LEU A 155 -16.82 -0.12 -0.75
C LEU A 155 -17.38 -0.63 -2.08
N GLU A 156 -17.97 -1.81 -2.06
CA GLU A 156 -18.82 -2.26 -3.16
C GLU A 156 -20.07 -1.39 -3.21
N VAL A 157 -20.43 -0.92 -4.40
CA VAL A 157 -21.71 -0.27 -4.61
C VAL A 157 -22.75 -1.37 -4.67
N ILE A 158 -23.43 -1.63 -3.56
CA ILE A 158 -24.62 -2.47 -3.57
C ILE A 158 -25.76 -1.58 -4.06
N GLU A 159 -26.04 -1.62 -5.36
CA GLU A 159 -27.30 -1.09 -5.89
C GLU A 159 -28.43 -1.98 -5.37
N ALA A 160 -28.96 -1.63 -4.19
CA ALA A 160 -30.14 -2.29 -3.66
C ALA A 160 -31.31 -2.00 -4.61
N LEU A 161 -31.71 -3.01 -5.39
CA LEU A 161 -33.01 -3.04 -6.05
C LEU A 161 -34.10 -3.00 -4.95
N GLY A 162 -34.52 -1.81 -4.58
CA GLY A 162 -35.74 -1.56 -3.83
C GLY A 162 -35.72 -1.95 -2.35
N SER A 163 -34.98 -1.22 -1.51
CA SER A 163 -35.44 -0.89 -0.16
C SER A 163 -34.52 0.15 0.47
N GLU A 164 -35.10 1.26 0.90
CA GLU A 164 -34.52 2.32 1.70
C GLU A 164 -33.76 1.75 2.91
N THR A 165 -32.42 1.71 2.82
CA THR A 165 -31.57 1.64 4.02
C THR A 165 -31.07 3.05 4.28
N VAL A 166 -31.69 3.70 5.26
CA VAL A 166 -31.25 4.97 5.84
C VAL A 166 -29.90 4.73 6.53
N ALA A 167 -28.82 4.82 5.78
CA ALA A 167 -27.56 5.32 6.31
C ALA A 167 -27.56 6.81 6.00
N ASN A 168 -27.42 7.67 7.02
CA ASN A 168 -27.28 9.12 6.87
C ASN A 168 -26.20 9.43 5.84
N THR A 169 -26.64 9.56 4.60
CA THR A 169 -25.82 9.85 3.44
C THR A 169 -26.08 11.32 3.19
N GLU A 170 -25.16 12.18 3.63
CA GLU A 170 -25.13 13.52 3.06
C GLU A 170 -25.04 13.35 1.55
N ALA A 171 -26.13 13.75 0.89
CA ALA A 171 -26.35 13.59 -0.52
C ALA A 171 -25.19 14.23 -1.29
N GLY A 172 -24.32 13.40 -1.89
CA GLY A 172 -23.32 13.90 -2.83
C GLY A 172 -22.01 13.11 -2.95
N ASN A 173 -21.66 12.19 -2.05
CA ASN A 173 -20.42 11.43 -2.22
C ASN A 173 -20.50 10.06 -1.52
N PRO A 174 -20.62 8.94 -2.26
CA PRO A 174 -20.68 7.62 -1.65
C PRO A 174 -19.42 7.39 -0.83
N THR A 175 -19.63 7.04 0.43
CA THR A 175 -18.69 6.96 1.55
C THR A 175 -17.40 6.20 1.17
N ARG A 176 -16.40 6.93 0.68
CA ARG A 176 -15.05 6.40 0.44
C ARG A 176 -14.32 6.39 1.78
N THR A 177 -14.18 5.24 2.44
CA THR A 177 -13.26 5.14 3.57
C THR A 177 -11.84 4.96 3.03
N ARG A 178 -11.01 6.00 3.03
CA ARG A 178 -9.65 5.92 2.48
C ARG A 178 -8.67 5.45 3.56
N LEU A 179 -8.32 4.17 3.51
CA LEU A 179 -7.28 3.54 4.33
C LEU A 179 -5.88 4.10 3.96
N ALA A 180 -4.95 4.07 4.92
CA ALA A 180 -3.54 4.27 4.63
C ALA A 180 -2.69 3.35 5.51
N VAL A 181 -2.35 2.19 4.97
CA VAL A 181 -1.46 1.25 5.66
C VAL A 181 -0.04 1.50 5.21
N GLN A 182 0.79 2.07 6.08
CA GLN A 182 2.24 2.09 5.84
C GLN A 182 2.78 0.67 5.93
N LEU A 183 2.89 0.03 4.77
CA LEU A 183 3.60 -1.22 4.59
C LEU A 183 5.08 -0.88 4.34
N PRO A 184 6.02 -1.49 5.08
CA PRO A 184 7.42 -1.35 4.75
C PRO A 184 7.71 -2.10 3.45
N TRP A 185 8.26 -1.39 2.46
CA TRP A 185 8.86 -1.98 1.27
C TRP A 185 10.31 -2.36 1.56
#